data_AF-A0A1F8N1W9-F1
#
_entry.id   AF-A0A1F8N1W9-F1
#
_cell.length_a   1.000
_cell.length_b   1.000
_cell.length_c   1.000
_cell.angle_alpha   90.00
_cell.angle_beta   90.00
_cell.angle_gamma   90.00
#
_symmetry.space_group_name_H-M   'P 1'
#
loop_
_entity.id
_entity.type
_entity.pdbx_description
1 polymer ?
#
loop_
_entity_poly.entity_id
_entity_poly.type
_entity_poly.pdbx_seq_one_letter_code
_entity_poly.pdbx_strand_id
1 'polypeptide(L)'
;MGGYIIVSIVSGLLFGIMDALINANPLARRLYAVYEPIAKKSVNVLAGIVIDLIYGFALAGIFWLLYQALPGGSGLVKGLSYAGLVWFFRVVMSAASQWVMFEVPVGALGYSLLSGLGEMLVLGILYGLTLHP
;
A
#
# COMPACT_ATOMS: atom_id res chain seq x y z
N MET A 1 -0.53 -6.49 -22.85
CA MET A 1 -0.12 -7.55 -21.89
C MET A 1 1.29 -7.36 -21.33
N GLY A 2 2.33 -7.17 -22.15
CA GLY A 2 3.71 -6.98 -21.65
C GLY A 2 3.87 -5.81 -20.66
N GLY A 3 3.29 -4.64 -20.97
CA GLY A 3 3.31 -3.47 -20.07
C GLY A 3 2.68 -3.74 -18.70
N TYR A 4 1.56 -4.47 -18.65
CA TYR A 4 0.92 -4.85 -17.40
C TYR A 4 1.77 -5.74 -16.51
N ILE A 5 2.42 -6.76 -17.09
CA ILE A 5 3.30 -7.66 -16.34
C ILE A 5 4.48 -6.88 -15.76
N ILE A 6 5.12 -6.03 -16.56
CA ILE A 6 6.25 -5.21 -16.13
C ILE A 6 5.82 -4.28 -14.99
N VAL A 7 4.71 -3.54 -15.17
CA VAL A 7 4.22 -2.62 -14.13
C VAL A 7 3.81 -3.36 -12.86
N SER A 8 3.20 -4.54 -12.97
CA SER A 8 2.85 -5.37 -11.81
C SER A 8 4.07 -5.80 -11.01
N ILE A 9 5.14 -6.24 -11.69
CA ILE A 9 6.41 -6.61 -11.05
C ILE A 9 7.06 -5.38 -10.40
N VAL A 10 7.20 -4.28 -11.14
CA VAL A 10 7.78 -3.04 -10.63
C VAL A 10 7.00 -2.53 -9.42
N SER A 11 5.68 -2.59 -9.49
CA SER A 11 4.81 -2.22 -8.38
C SER A 11 5.02 -3.09 -7.16
N GLY A 12 5.12 -4.42 -7.31
CA GLY A 12 5.33 -5.31 -6.18
C GLY A 12 6.69 -5.10 -5.53
N LEU A 13 7.74 -4.90 -6.33
CA LEU A 13 9.07 -4.53 -5.81
C LEU A 13 9.05 -3.19 -5.08
N LEU A 14 8.37 -2.18 -5.65
CA LEU A 14 8.22 -0.88 -5.03
C LEU A 14 7.45 -0.98 -3.70
N PHE A 15 6.41 -1.82 -3.67
CA PHE A 15 5.65 -2.12 -2.46
C PHE A 15 6.55 -2.66 -1.34
N GLY A 16 7.33 -3.71 -1.61
CA GLY A 16 8.23 -4.29 -0.62
C GLY A 16 9.35 -3.37 -0.17
N ILE A 17 9.89 -2.53 -1.08
CA ILE A 17 10.88 -1.50 -0.71
C ILE A 17 10.24 -0.48 0.23
N MET A 18 9.04 0.01 -0.10
CA MET A 18 8.34 0.97 0.75
C MET A 18 7.96 0.38 2.09
N ASP A 19 7.48 -0.86 2.14
CA ASP A 19 7.16 -1.57 3.37
C ASP A 19 8.39 -1.68 4.28
N ALA A 20 9.53 -2.07 3.71
CA ALA A 20 10.79 -2.12 4.43
C ALA A 20 11.19 -0.73 4.99
N LEU A 21 11.10 0.32 4.19
CA LEU A 21 11.44 1.69 4.62
C LEU A 21 10.50 2.21 5.71
N ILE A 22 9.20 1.96 5.56
CA ILE A 22 8.14 2.43 6.47
C ILE A 22 8.20 1.67 7.80
N ASN A 23 8.47 0.37 7.79
CA ASN A 23 8.35 -0.46 8.99
C ASN A 23 9.69 -0.76 9.66
N ALA A 24 10.82 -0.72 8.95
CA ALA A 24 12.12 -1.02 9.55
C ALA A 24 12.76 0.17 10.29
N ASN A 25 12.28 1.41 10.08
CA ASN A 25 12.91 2.60 10.65
C ASN A 25 12.69 2.73 12.18
N PRO A 26 13.58 3.47 12.89
CA PRO A 26 13.52 3.56 14.35
C PRO A 26 12.23 4.18 14.91
N LEU A 27 11.61 5.12 14.19
CA LEU A 27 10.36 5.74 14.61
C LEU A 27 9.22 4.72 14.57
N ALA A 28 9.09 3.99 13.46
CA ALA A 28 8.07 2.95 13.29
C ALA A 28 8.20 1.85 14.35
N ARG A 29 9.41 1.38 14.64
CA ARG A 29 9.65 0.37 15.70
C ARG A 29 9.16 0.84 17.07
N ARG A 30 9.38 2.11 17.41
CA ARG A 30 8.91 2.68 18.69
C ARG A 30 7.39 2.80 18.73
N LEU A 31 6.78 3.26 17.63
CA LEU A 31 5.32 3.43 17.56
C LEU A 31 4.58 2.08 17.56
N TYR A 32 5.14 1.07 16.90
CA TYR A 32 4.55 -0.27 16.81
C TYR A 32 4.98 -1.24 17.91
N ALA A 33 5.73 -0.78 18.92
CA ALA A 33 6.13 -1.61 20.07
C ALA A 33 4.93 -2.21 20.81
N VAL A 34 3.75 -1.57 20.74
CA VAL A 34 2.48 -2.08 21.28
C VAL A 34 2.11 -3.47 20.75
N TYR A 35 2.58 -3.83 19.54
CA TYR A 35 2.30 -5.12 18.92
C TYR A 35 3.33 -6.22 19.27
N GLU A 36 4.41 -5.90 19.99
CA GLU A 36 5.46 -6.89 20.34
C GLU A 36 4.95 -8.20 20.98
N PRO A 37 3.91 -8.20 21.84
CA PRO A 37 3.41 -9.43 22.45
C PRO A 37 2.82 -10.43 21.44
N ILE A 38 2.28 -9.92 20.33
CA ILE A 38 1.61 -10.73 19.29
C ILE A 38 2.45 -10.84 18.00
N ALA A 39 3.51 -10.04 17.87
CA ALA A 39 4.38 -10.06 16.70
C ALA A 39 5.23 -11.35 16.63
N LYS A 40 5.38 -11.88 15.40
CA LYS A 40 6.30 -12.99 15.15
C LYS A 40 7.75 -12.56 15.44
N LYS A 41 8.53 -13.45 16.08
CA LYS A 41 9.93 -13.18 16.44
C LYS A 41 10.90 -13.23 15.25
N SER A 42 10.50 -13.90 14.16
CA SER A 42 11.27 -13.96 12.93
C SER A 42 10.37 -13.66 11.74
N VAL A 43 10.95 -12.98 10.75
CA VAL A 43 10.29 -12.61 9.50
C VAL A 43 10.82 -13.51 8.39
N ASN A 44 9.92 -14.16 7.65
CA ASN A 44 10.28 -14.87 6.43
C ASN A 44 10.32 -13.87 5.27
N VAL A 45 11.52 -13.37 4.97
CA VAL A 45 11.75 -12.35 3.94
C VAL A 45 11.26 -12.80 2.56
N LEU A 46 11.50 -14.07 2.20
CA LEU A 46 11.08 -14.60 0.90
C LEU A 46 9.55 -14.61 0.78
N ALA A 47 8.85 -15.01 1.84
CA ALA A 47 7.38 -14.96 1.86
C ALA A 47 6.86 -13.52 1.73
N GLY A 48 7.49 -12.55 2.38
CA GLY A 48 7.16 -11.13 2.24
C GLY A 48 7.26 -10.66 0.79
N ILE A 49 8.39 -10.91 0.14
CA ILE A 49 8.61 -10.54 -1.28
C ILE A 49 7.55 -11.16 -2.20
N VAL A 50 7.23 -12.44 -2.01
CA VAL A 50 6.20 -13.11 -2.81
C VAL A 50 4.83 -12.47 -2.61
N ILE A 51 4.48 -12.12 -1.37
CA ILE A 51 3.23 -11.43 -1.05
C ILE A 51 3.19 -10.05 -1.72
N ASP A 52 4.26 -9.27 -1.64
CA ASP A 52 4.35 -7.94 -2.26
C ASP A 52 4.19 -8.00 -3.78
N LEU A 53 4.79 -9.01 -4.43
CA LEU A 53 4.59 -9.26 -5.85
C LEU A 53 3.14 -9.59 -6.18
N ILE A 54 2.48 -10.46 -5.40
CA ILE A 54 1.06 -10.77 -5.57
C ILE A 54 0.22 -9.50 -5.45
N TYR A 55 0.48 -8.66 -4.45
CA TYR A 55 -0.19 -7.37 -4.31
C TYR A 55 0.06 -6.44 -5.48
N GLY A 56 1.28 -6.40 -6.03
CA GLY A 56 1.61 -5.64 -7.23
C GLY A 56 0.74 -6.01 -8.42
N PHE A 57 0.55 -7.31 -8.67
CA PHE A 57 -0.36 -7.80 -9.71
C PHE A 57 -1.83 -7.49 -9.39
N ALA A 58 -2.27 -7.75 -8.16
CA ALA A 58 -3.66 -7.52 -7.77
C ALA A 58 -4.06 -6.05 -7.92
N LEU A 59 -3.24 -5.13 -7.40
CA LEU A 59 -3.53 -3.70 -7.42
C LEU A 59 -3.43 -3.12 -8.84
N ALA A 60 -2.46 -3.52 -9.64
CA ALA A 60 -2.40 -3.14 -11.06
C ALA A 60 -3.62 -3.67 -11.84
N GLY A 61 -4.05 -4.90 -11.56
CA GLY A 61 -5.19 -5.53 -12.21
C GLY A 61 -6.50 -4.82 -11.88
N ILE A 62 -6.71 -4.52 -10.60
CA ILE A 62 -7.88 -3.75 -10.14
C ILE A 62 -7.87 -2.34 -10.76
N PHE A 63 -6.74 -1.66 -10.80
CA PHE A 63 -6.63 -0.35 -11.45
C PHE A 63 -7.06 -0.42 -12.91
N TRP A 64 -6.58 -1.43 -13.65
CA TRP A 64 -6.95 -1.60 -15.05
C TRP A 64 -8.46 -1.83 -15.21
N LEU A 65 -9.04 -2.74 -14.43
CA LEU A 65 -10.48 -3.01 -14.46
C LEU A 65 -11.32 -1.76 -14.17
N LEU A 66 -10.86 -0.92 -13.25
CA LEU A 66 -11.56 0.30 -12.87
C LEU A 66 -11.20 1.52 -13.72
N TYR A 67 -10.22 1.43 -14.63
CA TYR A 67 -9.64 2.59 -15.31
C TYR A 67 -10.69 3.49 -15.96
N GLN A 68 -11.67 2.90 -16.66
CA GLN A 68 -12.73 3.67 -17.33
C GLN A 68 -13.70 4.34 -16.35
N ALA A 69 -13.94 3.71 -15.19
CA ALA A 69 -14.85 4.21 -14.16
C ALA A 69 -14.19 5.26 -13.24
N LEU A 70 -12.86 5.29 -13.16
CA LEU A 70 -12.14 6.24 -12.32
C LEU A 70 -12.33 7.68 -12.82
N PRO A 71 -12.56 8.64 -11.92
CA PRO A 71 -12.76 10.04 -12.30
C PRO A 71 -11.47 10.67 -12.86
N GLY A 72 -11.65 11.67 -13.73
CA GLY A 72 -10.56 12.42 -14.34
C GLY A 72 -10.33 12.13 -15.83
N GLY A 73 -9.86 13.15 -16.54
CA GLY A 73 -9.56 13.08 -17.98
C GLY A 73 -8.16 12.59 -18.31
N SER A 74 -7.24 12.56 -17.35
CA SER A 74 -5.85 12.10 -17.54
C SER A 74 -5.53 10.87 -16.68
N GLY A 75 -4.58 10.06 -17.15
CA GLY A 75 -4.12 8.86 -16.42
C GLY A 75 -3.64 9.18 -15.01
N LEU A 76 -2.91 10.29 -14.82
CA LEU A 76 -2.45 10.74 -13.50
C LEU A 76 -3.60 11.00 -12.52
N VAL A 77 -4.66 11.70 -12.96
CA VAL A 77 -5.82 11.99 -12.10
C VAL A 77 -6.57 10.71 -11.75
N LYS A 78 -6.69 9.77 -12.68
CA LYS A 78 -7.26 8.44 -12.43
C LYS A 78 -6.40 7.66 -11.43
N GLY A 79 -5.08 7.72 -11.57
CA GLY A 79 -4.10 7.13 -10.66
C GLY A 79 -4.23 7.64 -9.22
N LEU A 80 -4.30 8.97 -9.05
CA LEU A 80 -4.51 9.60 -7.74
C LEU A 80 -5.89 9.27 -7.14
N SER A 81 -6.93 9.22 -7.97
CA SER A 81 -8.28 8.84 -7.54
C SER A 81 -8.32 7.39 -7.05
N TYR A 82 -7.66 6.49 -7.77
CA TYR A 82 -7.50 5.10 -7.38
C TYR A 82 -6.70 4.96 -6.08
N ALA A 83 -5.58 5.67 -5.96
CA ALA A 83 -4.79 5.70 -4.73
C ALA A 83 -5.62 6.10 -3.52
N GLY A 84 -6.42 7.17 -3.65
CA GLY A 84 -7.31 7.63 -2.59
C GLY A 84 -8.35 6.58 -2.19
N LEU A 85 -8.96 5.91 -3.17
CA LEU A 85 -9.93 4.83 -2.93
C LEU A 85 -9.30 3.65 -2.18
N VAL A 86 -8.17 3.12 -2.69
CA VAL A 86 -7.49 1.97 -2.07
C VAL A 86 -6.96 2.35 -0.69
N TRP A 87 -6.36 3.53 -0.54
CA TRP A 87 -5.92 4.04 0.75
C TRP A 87 -7.05 4.10 1.77
N PHE A 88 -8.21 4.62 1.39
CA PHE A 88 -9.36 4.70 2.27
C PHE A 88 -9.82 3.30 2.70
N PHE A 89 -10.14 2.43 1.75
CA PHE A 89 -10.69 1.12 2.07
C PHE A 89 -9.69 0.19 2.76
N ARG A 90 -8.40 0.33 2.47
CA ARG A 90 -7.37 -0.55 3.03
C ARG A 90 -6.79 0.00 4.33
N VAL A 91 -6.40 1.27 4.35
CA VAL A 91 -5.60 1.86 5.44
C VAL A 91 -6.51 2.54 6.46
N VAL A 92 -7.42 3.42 6.01
CA VAL A 92 -8.32 4.14 6.93
C VAL A 92 -9.24 3.18 7.67
N MET A 93 -9.86 2.24 6.95
CA MET A 93 -10.74 1.24 7.57
C MET A 93 -9.97 0.32 8.54
N SER A 94 -8.74 -0.09 8.19
CA SER A 94 -7.90 -0.90 9.08
C SER A 94 -7.51 -0.14 10.34
N ALA A 95 -7.08 1.12 10.21
CA ALA A 95 -6.73 1.97 11.34
C ALA A 95 -7.94 2.25 12.25
N ALA A 96 -9.11 2.51 11.68
CA ALA A 96 -10.35 2.68 12.44
C ALA A 96 -10.73 1.40 13.19
N SER A 97 -10.61 0.23 12.55
CA SER A 97 -10.84 -1.06 13.19
C SER A 97 -9.87 -1.28 14.36
N GLN A 98 -8.57 -1.02 14.15
CA GLN A 98 -7.57 -1.13 15.20
C GLN A 98 -7.81 -0.19 16.37
N TRP A 99 -8.25 1.04 16.09
CA TRP A 99 -8.58 2.02 17.12
C TRP A 99 -9.73 1.58 18.03
N VAL A 100 -10.73 0.89 17.46
CA VAL A 100 -11.87 0.38 18.22
C VAL A 100 -11.54 -0.93 18.94
N MET A 101 -10.76 -1.81 18.31
CA MET A 101 -10.51 -3.16 18.82
C MET A 101 -9.34 -3.26 19.80
N PHE A 102 -8.36 -2.35 19.74
CA PHE A 102 -7.11 -2.47 20.45
C PHE A 102 -6.68 -1.13 21.07
N GLU A 103 -5.91 -1.17 22.15
CA GLU A 103 -5.32 0.01 22.79
C GLU A 103 -4.08 0.49 22.02
N VAL A 104 -4.29 0.91 20.77
CA VAL A 104 -3.20 1.37 19.90
C VAL A 104 -2.98 2.88 20.11
N PRO A 105 -1.74 3.33 20.36
CA PRO A 105 -1.45 4.76 20.48
C PRO A 105 -1.87 5.51 19.21
N VAL A 106 -2.52 6.67 19.39
CA VAL A 106 -2.96 7.52 18.26
C VAL A 106 -1.79 7.89 17.34
N GLY A 107 -0.58 8.02 17.88
CA GLY A 107 0.63 8.24 17.08
C GLY A 107 0.95 7.10 16.10
N ALA A 108 0.72 5.85 16.49
CA ALA A 108 0.94 4.69 15.61
C ALA A 108 -0.13 4.62 14.51
N LEU A 109 -1.39 4.90 14.85
CA LEU A 109 -2.48 5.00 13.88
C LEU A 109 -2.24 6.14 12.88
N GLY A 110 -1.88 7.32 13.37
CA GLY A 110 -1.55 8.48 12.53
C GLY A 110 -0.37 8.20 11.60
N TYR A 111 0.67 7.53 12.10
CA TYR A 111 1.80 7.11 11.27
C TYR A 111 1.35 6.14 10.17
N SER A 112 0.58 5.10 10.51
CA SER A 112 0.04 4.12 9.55
C SER A 112 -0.80 4.78 8.45
N LEU A 113 -1.67 5.72 8.84
CA LEU A 113 -2.51 6.49 7.90
C LEU A 113 -1.66 7.28 6.91
N LEU A 114 -0.65 8.01 7.39
CA LEU A 114 0.20 8.86 6.57
C LEU A 114 1.15 8.04 5.68
N SER A 115 1.79 7.02 6.24
CA SER A 115 2.69 6.15 5.47
C SER A 115 1.94 5.36 4.41
N GLY A 116 0.77 4.84 4.76
CA GLY A 116 -0.12 4.15 3.83
C GLY A 116 -0.66 5.07 2.73
N LEU A 117 -0.91 6.35 3.03
CA LEU A 117 -1.27 7.35 2.01
C LEU A 117 -0.12 7.56 1.03
N GLY A 118 1.10 7.78 1.56
CA GLY A 118 2.29 7.96 0.74
C GLY A 118 2.53 6.78 -0.21
N GLU A 119 2.41 5.55 0.30
CA GLU A 119 2.50 4.33 -0.49
C GLU A 119 1.46 4.27 -1.62
N MET A 120 0.19 4.51 -1.30
CA MET A 120 -0.86 4.47 -2.32
C MET A 120 -0.70 5.57 -3.36
N LEU A 121 -0.27 6.77 -2.96
CA LEU A 121 -0.02 7.84 -3.92
C LEU A 121 1.12 7.49 -4.88
N VAL A 122 2.22 6.93 -4.37
CA VAL A 122 3.34 6.50 -5.21
C VAL A 122 2.90 5.44 -6.22
N LEU A 123 2.16 4.42 -5.79
CA LEU A 123 1.65 3.38 -6.68
C LEU A 123 0.60 3.90 -7.66
N GLY A 124 -0.31 4.75 -7.20
CA GLY A 124 -1.34 5.35 -8.05
C GLY A 124 -0.73 6.23 -9.14
N ILE A 125 0.31 6.99 -8.82
CA ILE A 125 1.08 7.77 -9.81
C ILE A 125 1.75 6.83 -10.81
N LEU A 126 2.42 5.77 -10.35
CA LEU A 126 3.02 4.76 -11.23
C LEU A 126 1.96 4.22 -12.20
N TYR A 127 0.84 3.71 -11.69
CA TYR A 127 -0.24 3.16 -12.52
C TYR A 127 -0.82 4.19 -13.48
N GLY A 128 -1.14 5.39 -13.00
CA GLY A 128 -1.71 6.44 -13.83
C GLY A 128 -0.79 6.91 -14.96
N LEU A 129 0.53 6.81 -14.79
CA LEU A 129 1.51 7.18 -15.82
C LEU A 129 1.85 6.03 -16.77
N THR A 130 1.75 4.77 -16.33
CA THR A 130 2.25 3.63 -17.12
C THR A 130 1.18 2.68 -17.61
N LEU A 131 0.03 2.58 -16.92
CA LEU A 131 -1.07 1.69 -17.28
C LEU A 131 -2.18 2.47 -17.96
N HIS A 132 -2.24 2.32 -19.29
CA HIS A 132 -3.32 2.81 -20.12
C HIS A 132 -3.92 1.60 -20.87
N PRO A 133 -5.25 1.39 -20.81
CA PRO A 133 -5.92 0.33 -21.56
C PRO A 133 -5.74 0.43 -23.07
#